data_AF-A0A3M6XPK4-F1
#
_entry.id   AF-A0A3M6XPK4-F1
#
_cell.length_a   1.000
_cell.length_b   1.000
_cell.length_c   1.000
_cell.angle_alpha   90.00
_cell.angle_beta   90.00
_cell.angle_gamma   90.00
#
_symmetry.space_group_name_H-M   'P 1'
#
loop_
_entity.id
_entity.type
_entity.pdbx_description
1 polymer ?
#
loop_
_entity_poly.entity_id
_entity_poly.type
_entity_poly.pdbx_seq_one_letter_code
_entity_poly.pdbx_strand_id
1 'polypeptide(L)'
;MQVPLLRLQCGCNSYEWGKLGKDSAAARFASATPQSDFSIQNDKPYAELWMGTHPSNPSKDLTTGRTLLDLVQDNSQLLSPQIAEKYANKLPFLFKVLSIQKALSIQAHPNKKLAEQLHQRDGKNYPDDNHKPEMTIAITPFDGLCGFRPLAEIVHFLKSVPSLRQLIGEQAAKSFEDTVKGQETSTDETQAKKNKAALQQAFKALMQSKPEDIQQQATQLIAQAKQEGASFAAGGTESSSGKTLSDLMLRLDSQFPADIGLFVTFFLNYIQLSIGEAMFLKADDIHAYLSGDIIECMASSDNVVRAGFTPKFKDVDTLTEMLTYSYAPIEEQKMAPTDYAMCKLNAAAYTSQSSAMLYDPPID
;
A
#
# COMPACT_ATOMS: atom_id res chain seq x y z
N MET A 1 36.43 -11.39 -16.10
CA MET A 1 36.56 -10.91 -14.71
C MET A 1 35.37 -11.46 -13.93
N GLN A 2 35.54 -11.79 -12.65
CA GLN A 2 34.43 -12.25 -11.82
C GLN A 2 33.50 -11.05 -11.54
N VAL A 3 32.19 -11.24 -11.68
CA VAL A 3 31.21 -10.23 -11.29
C VAL A 3 31.39 -9.98 -9.78
N PRO A 4 31.63 -8.73 -9.34
CA PRO A 4 31.93 -8.46 -7.95
C PRO A 4 30.68 -8.66 -7.08
N LEU A 5 30.87 -9.22 -5.88
CA LEU A 5 29.86 -9.26 -4.83
C LEU A 5 30.09 -8.09 -3.87
N LEU A 6 29.12 -7.17 -3.81
CA LEU A 6 29.25 -5.91 -3.07
C LEU A 6 28.32 -5.91 -1.86
N ARG A 7 28.85 -5.59 -0.68
CA ARG A 7 28.04 -5.35 0.52
C ARG A 7 27.62 -3.88 0.54
N LEU A 8 26.32 -3.62 0.57
CA LEU A 8 25.80 -2.26 0.56
C LEU A 8 25.57 -1.73 1.98
N GLN A 9 25.93 -0.46 2.18
CA GLN A 9 25.42 0.41 3.22
C GLN A 9 24.20 1.15 2.67
N CYS A 10 23.04 0.85 3.23
CA CYS A 10 21.75 1.37 2.77
C CYS A 10 21.27 2.49 3.70
N GLY A 11 20.67 3.54 3.12
CA GLY A 11 20.18 4.67 3.89
C GLY A 11 18.84 4.38 4.57
N CYS A 12 18.71 4.81 5.83
CA CYS A 12 17.48 4.64 6.62
C CYS A 12 16.78 5.98 6.82
N ASN A 13 15.55 6.09 6.31
CA ASN A 13 14.70 7.27 6.39
C ASN A 13 13.92 7.30 7.70
N SER A 14 13.69 8.51 8.20
CA SER A 14 12.91 8.79 9.41
C SER A 14 11.68 9.60 9.07
N TYR A 15 10.59 8.90 8.74
CA TYR A 15 9.27 9.50 8.58
C TYR A 15 8.44 9.27 9.86
N GLU A 16 7.58 10.24 10.20
CA GLU A 16 6.77 10.26 11.43
C GLU A 16 5.86 9.05 11.67
N TRP A 17 5.58 8.26 10.61
CA TRP A 17 4.77 7.05 10.69
C TRP A 17 5.59 5.81 11.08
N GLY A 18 6.92 5.89 11.08
CA GLY A 18 7.81 4.75 11.33
C GLY A 18 7.80 4.28 12.79
N LYS A 19 8.13 3.00 13.02
CA LYS A 19 8.36 2.48 14.36
C LYS A 19 9.53 3.18 15.05
N LEU A 20 9.44 3.29 16.38
CA LEU A 20 10.42 4.01 17.19
C LEU A 20 11.64 3.13 17.48
N GLY A 21 12.82 3.73 17.35
CA GLY A 21 14.07 3.14 17.81
C GLY A 21 14.29 1.69 17.38
N LYS A 22 14.51 0.82 18.36
CA LYS A 22 14.85 -0.60 18.13
C LYS A 22 13.65 -1.46 17.73
N ASP A 23 12.43 -0.96 17.87
CA ASP A 23 11.23 -1.66 17.41
C ASP A 23 11.13 -1.63 15.88
N SER A 24 11.86 -0.71 15.23
CA SER A 24 11.92 -0.63 13.78
C SER A 24 12.84 -1.68 13.16
N ALA A 25 12.29 -2.51 12.26
CA ALA A 25 13.10 -3.40 11.43
C ALA A 25 14.09 -2.63 10.56
N ALA A 26 13.67 -1.49 10.00
CA ALA A 26 14.55 -0.63 9.19
C ALA A 26 15.75 -0.13 10.01
N ALA A 27 15.53 0.32 11.26
CA ALA A 27 16.61 0.75 12.16
C ALA A 27 17.56 -0.40 12.52
N ARG A 28 17.01 -1.55 12.92
CA ARG A 28 17.81 -2.73 13.29
C ARG A 28 18.67 -3.19 12.13
N PHE A 29 18.11 -3.30 10.92
CA PHE A 29 18.83 -3.73 9.73
C PHE A 29 19.88 -2.71 9.28
N ALA A 30 19.59 -1.41 9.36
CA ALA A 30 20.58 -0.36 9.12
C ALA A 30 21.76 -0.48 10.09
N SER A 31 21.48 -0.67 11.39
CA SER A 31 22.52 -0.79 12.44
C SER A 31 23.35 -2.08 12.37
N ALA A 32 22.83 -3.12 11.71
CA ALA A 32 23.55 -4.38 11.53
C ALA A 32 24.69 -4.28 10.49
N THR A 33 24.68 -3.23 9.67
CA THR A 33 25.79 -2.89 8.79
C THR A 33 26.69 -1.88 9.51
N PRO A 34 28.02 -2.06 9.55
CA PRO A 34 28.92 -1.09 10.18
C PRO A 34 28.77 0.29 9.56
N GLN A 35 28.49 1.31 10.39
CA GLN A 35 28.40 2.72 9.99
C GLN A 35 29.00 3.56 11.13
N SER A 36 29.85 4.53 10.80
CA SER A 36 30.50 5.38 11.81
C SER A 36 29.56 6.43 12.41
N ASP A 37 28.47 6.76 11.73
CA ASP A 37 27.57 7.88 12.00
C ASP A 37 26.12 7.46 12.30
N PHE A 38 25.83 6.15 12.35
CA PHE A 38 24.50 5.64 12.64
C PHE A 38 24.42 4.96 14.01
N SER A 39 23.58 5.51 14.88
CA SER A 39 23.15 4.86 16.10
C SER A 39 21.63 4.97 16.23
N ILE A 40 20.99 3.91 16.71
CA ILE A 40 19.55 3.90 16.90
C ILE A 40 19.20 4.80 18.09
N GLN A 41 18.38 5.81 17.84
CA GLN A 41 17.81 6.69 18.87
C GLN A 41 16.44 6.15 19.27
N ASN A 42 16.21 5.87 20.56
CA ASN A 42 15.01 5.16 21.02
C ASN A 42 13.70 5.87 20.66
N ASP A 43 13.65 7.20 20.78
CA ASP A 43 12.43 7.99 20.55
C ASP A 43 12.29 8.50 19.11
N LYS A 44 13.21 8.12 18.22
CA LYS A 44 13.19 8.55 16.82
C LYS A 44 12.47 7.51 15.95
N PRO A 45 11.56 7.93 15.06
CA PRO A 45 10.95 7.00 14.12
C PRO A 45 11.95 6.63 13.00
N TYR A 46 11.92 5.35 12.63
CA TYR A 46 12.67 4.82 11.48
C TYR A 46 11.70 4.04 10.60
N ALA A 47 11.50 4.54 9.40
CA ALA A 47 10.35 4.21 8.57
C ALA A 47 10.74 3.31 7.40
N GLU A 48 11.77 3.67 6.65
CA GLU A 48 12.18 2.96 5.43
C GLU A 48 13.68 2.73 5.40
N LEU A 49 14.13 1.54 4.98
CA LEU A 49 15.53 1.27 4.59
C LEU A 49 15.58 1.07 3.07
N TRP A 50 16.34 1.89 2.35
CA TRP A 50 16.33 1.90 0.88
C TRP A 50 17.53 1.16 0.28
N MET A 51 17.24 0.23 -0.61
CA MET A 51 18.18 -0.61 -1.34
C MET A 51 17.99 -0.39 -2.84
N GLY A 52 18.84 0.43 -3.45
CA GLY A 52 18.77 0.71 -4.88
C GLY A 52 19.57 1.92 -5.32
N THR A 53 19.24 2.43 -6.50
CA THR A 53 19.95 3.54 -7.16
C THR A 53 19.21 4.88 -7.02
N HIS A 54 18.28 5.00 -6.06
CA HIS A 54 17.49 6.22 -5.92
C HIS A 54 18.34 7.38 -5.37
N PRO A 55 18.36 8.55 -6.03
CA PRO A 55 19.27 9.65 -5.67
C PRO A 55 18.98 10.27 -4.30
N SER A 56 17.71 10.32 -3.88
CA SER A 56 17.30 10.95 -2.60
C SER A 56 17.81 10.22 -1.35
N ASN A 57 18.13 8.93 -1.44
CA ASN A 57 18.64 8.15 -0.32
C ASN A 57 19.53 6.99 -0.86
N PRO A 58 20.76 7.31 -1.30
CA PRO A 58 21.56 6.39 -2.10
C PRO A 58 22.12 5.24 -1.25
N SER A 59 22.02 4.01 -1.77
CA SER A 59 22.82 2.89 -1.26
C SER A 59 24.28 3.07 -1.70
N LYS A 60 25.23 2.66 -0.86
CA LYS A 60 26.67 2.81 -1.11
C LYS A 60 27.38 1.47 -0.93
N ASP A 61 28.45 1.23 -1.68
CA ASP A 61 29.36 0.14 -1.34
C ASP A 61 30.03 0.42 0.00
N LEU A 62 29.94 -0.53 0.93
CA LEU A 62 30.49 -0.41 2.28
C LEU A 62 32.02 -0.20 2.28
N THR A 63 32.71 -0.73 1.27
CA THR A 63 34.19 -0.68 1.21
C THR A 63 34.69 0.65 0.66
N THR A 64 34.14 1.09 -0.47
CA THR A 64 34.62 2.28 -1.18
C THR A 64 33.82 3.56 -0.88
N GLY A 65 32.61 3.44 -0.33
CA GLY A 65 31.69 4.55 -0.11
C GLY A 65 31.03 5.11 -1.39
N ARG A 66 31.35 4.55 -2.57
CA ARG A 66 30.76 4.94 -3.85
C ARG A 66 29.27 4.58 -3.88
N THR A 67 28.46 5.42 -4.51
CA THR A 67 27.02 5.14 -4.61
C THR A 67 26.78 3.95 -5.55
N LEU A 68 25.73 3.19 -5.30
CA LEU A 68 25.33 2.10 -6.19
C LEU A 68 24.99 2.63 -7.59
N LEU A 69 24.45 3.84 -7.69
CA LEU A 69 24.18 4.50 -8.97
C LEU A 69 25.47 4.67 -9.79
N ASP A 70 26.53 5.23 -9.20
CA ASP A 70 27.82 5.40 -9.91
C ASP A 70 28.41 4.03 -10.30
N LEU A 71 28.29 3.03 -9.42
CA LEU A 71 28.83 1.70 -9.66
C LEU A 71 28.14 1.01 -10.84
N VAL A 72 26.80 1.07 -10.94
CA VAL A 72 26.09 0.44 -12.07
C VAL A 72 26.27 1.21 -13.39
N GLN A 73 26.53 2.52 -13.33
CA GLN A 73 26.81 3.33 -14.52
C GLN A 73 28.23 3.09 -15.06
N ASP A 74 29.20 2.87 -14.19
CA ASP A 74 30.61 2.68 -14.59
C ASP A 74 30.97 1.22 -14.87
N ASN A 75 30.17 0.26 -14.41
CA ASN A 75 30.46 -1.16 -14.53
C ASN A 75 29.33 -1.93 -15.22
N SER A 76 29.49 -2.16 -16.53
CA SER A 76 28.57 -2.93 -17.37
C SER A 76 28.44 -4.41 -16.99
N GLN A 77 29.20 -4.92 -16.01
CA GLN A 77 28.99 -6.27 -15.48
C GLN A 77 27.90 -6.32 -14.40
N LEU A 78 27.46 -5.18 -13.86
CA LEU A 78 26.43 -5.11 -12.82
C LEU A 78 25.00 -5.04 -13.36
N LEU A 79 24.84 -4.67 -14.64
CA LEU A 79 23.57 -4.61 -15.35
C LEU A 79 23.72 -5.29 -16.71
N SER A 80 22.76 -6.12 -17.11
CA SER A 80 22.78 -6.66 -18.48
C SER A 80 22.58 -5.52 -19.50
N PRO A 81 23.12 -5.65 -20.73
CA PRO A 81 22.94 -4.64 -21.77
C PRO A 81 21.48 -4.25 -22.01
N GLN A 82 20.58 -5.23 -21.97
CA GLN A 82 19.14 -5.03 -22.19
C GLN A 82 18.49 -4.16 -21.11
N ILE A 83 18.86 -4.37 -19.83
CA ILE A 83 18.35 -3.56 -18.72
C ILE A 83 18.99 -2.17 -18.72
N ALA A 84 20.30 -2.11 -18.99
CA ALA A 84 21.05 -0.86 -19.08
C ALA A 84 20.48 0.09 -20.15
N GLU A 85 20.19 -0.43 -21.34
CA GLU A 85 19.57 0.32 -22.44
C GLU A 85 18.16 0.79 -22.09
N LYS A 86 17.31 -0.11 -21.57
CA LYS A 86 15.90 0.19 -21.27
C LYS A 86 15.73 1.21 -20.12
N TYR A 87 16.60 1.17 -19.12
CA TYR A 87 16.46 1.96 -17.88
C TYR A 87 17.59 2.96 -17.67
N ALA A 88 18.32 3.31 -18.73
CA ALA A 88 19.38 4.32 -18.73
C ALA A 88 20.44 4.10 -17.61
N ASN A 89 20.95 2.87 -17.50
CA ASN A 89 21.93 2.46 -16.49
C ASN A 89 21.48 2.72 -15.04
N LYS A 90 20.19 2.50 -14.74
CA LYS A 90 19.61 2.52 -13.40
C LYS A 90 18.95 1.18 -13.09
N LEU A 91 18.82 0.86 -11.79
CA LEU A 91 17.97 -0.26 -11.41
C LEU A 91 16.51 0.10 -11.70
N PRO A 92 15.74 -0.82 -12.34
CA PRO A 92 14.34 -0.56 -12.68
C PRO A 92 13.38 -0.62 -11.49
N PHE A 93 13.91 -0.92 -10.29
CA PHE A 93 13.16 -1.06 -9.07
C PHE A 93 13.85 -0.35 -7.90
N LEU A 94 13.06 -0.06 -6.87
CA LEU A 94 13.52 0.31 -5.55
C LEU A 94 13.07 -0.76 -4.55
N PHE A 95 14.03 -1.35 -3.85
CA PHE A 95 13.78 -2.35 -2.83
C PHE A 95 13.85 -1.72 -1.45
N LYS A 96 12.92 -2.07 -0.56
CA LYS A 96 12.82 -1.43 0.74
C LYS A 96 12.47 -2.41 1.85
N VAL A 97 12.85 -2.04 3.07
CA VAL A 97 12.18 -2.51 4.28
C VAL A 97 11.36 -1.35 4.82
N LEU A 98 10.06 -1.54 4.99
CA LEU A 98 9.19 -0.57 5.68
C LEU A 98 8.93 -1.07 7.10
N SER A 99 8.88 -0.15 8.05
CA SER A 99 8.60 -0.45 9.45
C SER A 99 7.55 0.50 9.99
N ILE A 100 6.30 0.02 10.00
CA ILE A 100 5.09 0.85 10.04
C ILE A 100 4.49 0.82 11.44
N GLN A 101 4.37 2.00 12.04
CA GLN A 101 3.74 2.23 13.35
C GLN A 101 2.38 2.92 13.25
N LYS A 102 2.26 3.87 12.31
CA LYS A 102 1.02 4.58 11.99
C LYS A 102 0.62 4.29 10.56
N ALA A 103 -0.67 4.35 10.28
CA ALA A 103 -1.17 4.18 8.93
C ALA A 103 -0.55 5.19 7.97
N LEU A 104 -0.19 4.70 6.79
CA LEU A 104 0.21 5.51 5.65
C LEU A 104 -1.04 6.08 4.99
N SER A 105 -0.83 7.06 4.10
CA SER A 105 -1.92 7.62 3.32
C SER A 105 -2.62 6.55 2.50
N ILE A 106 -3.95 6.58 2.46
CA ILE A 106 -4.70 5.85 1.45
C ILE A 106 -4.32 6.43 0.09
N GLN A 107 -3.93 5.58 -0.84
CA GLN A 107 -3.33 6.00 -2.09
C GLN A 107 -3.62 5.05 -3.25
N ALA A 108 -3.44 5.55 -4.46
CA ALA A 108 -3.37 4.77 -5.69
C ALA A 108 -2.23 5.32 -6.57
N HIS A 109 -1.70 4.47 -7.44
CA HIS A 109 -0.63 4.83 -8.36
C HIS A 109 -1.13 4.82 -9.80
N PRO A 110 -0.88 5.87 -10.59
CA PRO A 110 -1.36 5.91 -11.96
C PRO A 110 -0.68 4.83 -12.81
N ASN A 111 -1.44 4.26 -13.76
CA ASN A 111 -0.83 3.52 -14.86
C ASN A 111 0.09 4.43 -15.70
N LYS A 112 0.91 3.82 -16.57
CA LYS A 112 1.97 4.53 -17.29
C LYS A 112 1.43 5.70 -18.13
N LYS A 113 0.31 5.47 -18.83
CA LYS A 113 -0.34 6.49 -19.67
C LYS A 113 -0.85 7.66 -18.85
N LEU A 114 -1.48 7.39 -17.70
CA LEU A 114 -1.98 8.45 -16.83
C LEU A 114 -0.82 9.20 -16.14
N ALA A 115 0.25 8.51 -15.74
CA ALA A 115 1.44 9.12 -15.16
C ALA A 115 2.07 10.17 -16.10
N GLU A 116 2.21 9.84 -17.39
CA GLU A 116 2.68 10.78 -18.43
C GLU A 116 1.80 12.05 -18.51
N GLN A 117 0.47 11.86 -18.50
CA GLN A 117 -0.49 12.97 -18.55
C GLN A 117 -0.43 13.85 -17.30
N LEU A 118 -0.36 13.22 -16.12
CA LEU A 118 -0.30 13.90 -14.84
C LEU A 118 1.01 14.68 -14.67
N HIS A 119 2.15 14.09 -15.08
CA HIS A 119 3.45 14.77 -15.05
C HIS A 119 3.47 16.02 -15.95
N GLN A 120 2.91 15.91 -17.16
CA GLN A 120 2.80 17.05 -18.08
C GLN A 120 1.86 18.14 -17.54
N ARG A 121 0.77 17.75 -16.87
CA ARG A 121 -0.25 18.67 -16.33
C ARG A 121 0.20 19.35 -15.04
N ASP A 122 0.84 18.61 -14.13
CA ASP A 122 1.19 19.04 -12.78
C ASP A 122 2.46 18.33 -12.26
N GLY A 123 3.60 18.62 -12.89
CA GLY A 123 4.91 18.06 -12.54
C GLY A 123 5.38 18.35 -11.11
N LYS A 124 4.70 19.24 -10.37
CA LYS A 124 4.99 19.52 -8.96
C LYS A 124 4.47 18.40 -8.05
N ASN A 125 3.26 17.90 -8.32
CA ASN A 125 2.65 16.81 -7.53
C ASN A 125 2.92 15.44 -8.13
N TYR A 126 3.22 15.36 -9.42
CA TYR A 126 3.53 14.14 -10.16
C TYR A 126 4.93 14.27 -10.78
N PRO A 127 6.00 13.96 -10.03
CA PRO A 127 7.38 14.36 -10.37
C PRO A 127 8.01 13.56 -11.52
N ASP A 128 7.40 12.47 -11.95
CA ASP A 128 7.89 11.61 -13.03
C ASP A 128 6.76 11.07 -13.89
N ASP A 129 7.10 10.53 -15.06
CA ASP A 129 6.12 10.00 -16.03
C ASP A 129 5.86 8.49 -15.86
N ASN A 130 6.31 7.88 -14.77
CA ASN A 130 6.36 6.43 -14.63
C ASN A 130 5.19 5.88 -13.80
N HIS A 131 4.80 4.64 -14.11
CA HIS A 131 3.90 3.89 -13.23
C HIS A 131 4.64 3.38 -12.00
N LYS A 132 3.88 2.96 -10.99
CA LYS A 132 4.43 2.46 -9.73
C LYS A 132 3.71 1.18 -9.28
N PRO A 133 3.87 0.05 -9.99
CA PRO A 133 3.49 -1.25 -9.45
C PRO A 133 4.32 -1.54 -8.20
N GLU A 134 3.68 -2.07 -7.16
CA GLU A 134 4.31 -2.37 -5.88
C GLU A 134 3.95 -3.78 -5.42
N MET A 135 4.90 -4.48 -4.81
CA MET A 135 4.68 -5.76 -4.15
C MET A 135 5.22 -5.68 -2.74
N THR A 136 4.47 -6.24 -1.79
CA THR A 136 4.90 -6.32 -0.41
C THR A 136 4.84 -7.73 0.15
N ILE A 137 5.81 -8.06 1.02
CA ILE A 137 5.92 -9.33 1.73
C ILE A 137 6.07 -9.05 3.22
N ALA A 138 5.21 -9.64 4.03
CA ALA A 138 5.21 -9.48 5.47
C ALA A 138 6.44 -10.16 6.12
N ILE A 139 7.19 -9.42 6.94
CA ILE A 139 8.29 -9.97 7.77
C ILE A 139 7.96 -9.94 9.27
N THR A 140 6.88 -9.26 9.65
CA THR A 140 6.11 -9.46 10.90
C THR A 140 4.64 -9.58 10.54
N PRO A 141 3.73 -9.90 11.48
CA PRO A 141 2.31 -9.64 11.25
C PRO A 141 2.10 -8.21 10.74
N PHE A 142 1.35 -8.11 9.65
CA PHE A 142 1.11 -6.87 8.92
C PHE A 142 -0.38 -6.71 8.66
N ASP A 143 -0.85 -5.47 8.63
CA ASP A 143 -2.20 -5.15 8.18
C ASP A 143 -2.25 -3.93 7.26
N GLY A 144 -3.24 -3.95 6.36
CA GLY A 144 -3.39 -3.00 5.27
C GLY A 144 -4.83 -2.88 4.77
N LEU A 145 -5.07 -1.90 3.92
CA LEU A 145 -6.25 -1.79 3.07
C LEU A 145 -5.82 -2.04 1.62
N CYS A 146 -6.57 -2.83 0.84
CA CYS A 146 -6.23 -3.06 -0.57
C CYS A 146 -7.46 -3.45 -1.41
N GLY A 147 -7.69 -2.70 -2.48
CA GLY A 147 -8.78 -2.93 -3.43
C GLY A 147 -10.15 -2.68 -2.81
N PHE A 148 -11.17 -2.51 -3.66
CA PHE A 148 -12.55 -2.46 -3.15
C PHE A 148 -12.99 -3.84 -2.69
N ARG A 149 -13.73 -3.88 -1.59
CA ARG A 149 -14.34 -5.10 -1.06
C ARG A 149 -15.53 -5.56 -1.92
N PRO A 150 -16.01 -6.80 -1.77
CA PRO A 150 -17.22 -7.26 -2.44
C PRO A 150 -18.43 -6.34 -2.23
N LEU A 151 -19.22 -6.14 -3.28
CA LEU A 151 -20.32 -5.16 -3.28
C LEU A 151 -21.35 -5.42 -2.17
N ALA A 152 -21.61 -6.70 -1.85
CA ALA A 152 -22.50 -7.08 -0.77
C ALA A 152 -22.03 -6.56 0.60
N GLU A 153 -20.72 -6.54 0.85
CA GLU A 153 -20.15 -5.99 2.09
C GLU A 153 -20.33 -4.47 2.14
N ILE A 154 -20.11 -3.76 1.03
CA ILE A 154 -20.33 -2.31 0.95
C ILE A 154 -21.80 -1.98 1.22
N VAL A 155 -22.73 -2.73 0.62
CA VAL A 155 -24.18 -2.61 0.89
C VAL A 155 -24.49 -2.86 2.37
N HIS A 156 -23.84 -3.84 3.00
CA HIS A 156 -24.00 -4.07 4.43
C HIS A 156 -23.53 -2.88 5.27
N PHE A 157 -22.37 -2.28 4.97
CA PHE A 157 -21.89 -1.10 5.69
C PHE A 157 -22.79 0.13 5.49
N LEU A 158 -23.34 0.32 4.29
CA LEU A 158 -24.34 1.38 4.04
C LEU A 158 -25.61 1.23 4.87
N LYS A 159 -25.93 0.01 5.33
CA LYS A 159 -27.10 -0.28 6.17
C LYS A 159 -26.77 -0.26 7.67
N SER A 160 -25.57 -0.69 8.04
CA SER A 160 -25.16 -0.86 9.44
C SER A 160 -24.40 0.33 10.02
N VAL A 161 -23.88 1.23 9.18
CA VAL A 161 -23.11 2.42 9.58
C VAL A 161 -23.85 3.68 9.09
N PRO A 162 -24.77 4.25 9.90
CA PRO A 162 -25.57 5.41 9.47
C PRO A 162 -24.74 6.63 9.09
N SER A 163 -23.62 6.87 9.77
CA SER A 163 -22.72 7.98 9.49
C SER A 163 -22.08 7.91 8.11
N LEU A 164 -21.77 6.70 7.62
CA LEU A 164 -21.31 6.45 6.25
C LEU A 164 -22.41 6.79 5.24
N ARG A 165 -23.64 6.32 5.48
CA ARG A 165 -24.79 6.59 4.61
C ARG A 165 -25.10 8.09 4.54
N GLN A 166 -24.95 8.81 5.65
CA GLN A 166 -25.15 10.26 5.70
C GLN A 166 -24.13 11.02 4.83
N LEU A 167 -22.85 10.65 4.84
CA LEU A 167 -21.84 11.28 4.00
C LEU A 167 -22.07 11.05 2.51
N ILE A 168 -22.42 9.82 2.12
CA ILE A 168 -22.69 9.46 0.72
C ILE A 168 -24.00 10.09 0.24
N GLY A 169 -24.96 10.26 1.13
CA GLY A 169 -26.30 10.75 0.84
C GLY A 169 -27.25 9.64 0.40
N GLU A 170 -28.51 9.75 0.84
CA GLU A 170 -29.54 8.72 0.65
C GLU A 170 -29.73 8.34 -0.83
N GLN A 171 -29.72 9.33 -1.72
CA GLN A 171 -29.94 9.09 -3.15
C GLN A 171 -28.82 8.26 -3.77
N ALA A 172 -27.55 8.57 -3.48
CA ALA A 172 -26.40 7.83 -4.02
C ALA A 172 -26.29 6.44 -3.39
N ALA A 173 -26.50 6.33 -2.07
CA ALA A 173 -26.52 5.04 -1.36
C ALA A 173 -27.60 4.11 -1.93
N LYS A 174 -28.83 4.60 -2.09
CA LYS A 174 -29.93 3.82 -2.65
C LYS A 174 -29.71 3.46 -4.11
N SER A 175 -29.20 4.37 -4.92
CA SER A 175 -28.86 4.09 -6.32
C SER A 175 -27.83 2.97 -6.45
N PHE A 176 -26.81 2.96 -5.58
CA PHE A 176 -25.84 1.87 -5.52
C PHE A 176 -26.50 0.55 -5.11
N GLU A 177 -27.24 0.55 -4.00
CA GLU A 177 -27.97 -0.64 -3.51
C GLU A 177 -28.88 -1.24 -4.58
N ASP A 178 -29.71 -0.42 -5.23
CA ASP A 178 -30.67 -0.86 -6.27
C ASP A 178 -29.96 -1.39 -7.51
N THR A 179 -28.79 -0.85 -7.87
CA THR A 179 -28.02 -1.28 -9.05
C THR A 179 -27.37 -2.65 -8.83
N VAL A 180 -26.78 -2.87 -7.65
CA VAL A 180 -25.99 -4.08 -7.38
C VAL A 180 -26.83 -5.25 -6.86
N LYS A 181 -28.05 -4.98 -6.37
CA LYS A 181 -28.92 -5.98 -5.75
C LYS A 181 -29.17 -7.20 -6.66
N GLY A 182 -28.75 -8.36 -6.19
CA GLY A 182 -28.87 -9.64 -6.91
C GLY A 182 -27.91 -9.77 -8.10
N GLN A 183 -26.93 -8.88 -8.22
CA GLN A 183 -25.92 -8.81 -9.28
C GLN A 183 -24.51 -8.60 -8.70
N GLU A 184 -24.33 -8.79 -7.39
CA GLU A 184 -23.13 -8.44 -6.64
C GLU A 184 -21.89 -9.22 -7.12
N THR A 185 -22.10 -10.46 -7.58
CA THR A 185 -21.07 -11.37 -8.08
C THR A 185 -21.24 -11.68 -9.57
N SER A 186 -21.99 -10.85 -10.31
CA SER A 186 -22.23 -11.09 -11.73
C SER A 186 -20.92 -11.07 -12.53
N THR A 187 -20.69 -12.12 -13.32
CA THR A 187 -19.58 -12.21 -14.27
C THR A 187 -19.93 -11.68 -15.66
N ASP A 188 -21.18 -11.27 -15.88
CA ASP A 188 -21.59 -10.59 -17.13
C ASP A 188 -20.90 -9.22 -17.23
N GLU A 189 -20.21 -8.98 -18.35
CA GLU A 189 -19.41 -7.76 -18.56
C GLU A 189 -20.25 -6.48 -18.51
N THR A 190 -21.48 -6.51 -19.02
CA THR A 190 -22.36 -5.33 -19.02
C THR A 190 -22.78 -4.98 -17.60
N GLN A 191 -23.14 -5.99 -16.81
CA GLN A 191 -23.51 -5.81 -15.41
C GLN A 191 -22.31 -5.43 -14.55
N ALA A 192 -21.14 -6.04 -14.77
CA ALA A 192 -19.90 -5.65 -14.10
C ALA A 192 -19.57 -4.17 -14.37
N LYS A 193 -19.74 -3.70 -15.60
CA LYS A 193 -19.55 -2.28 -15.94
C LYS A 193 -20.53 -1.35 -15.21
N LYS A 194 -21.81 -1.73 -15.10
CA LYS A 194 -22.80 -0.96 -14.33
C LYS A 194 -22.49 -0.94 -12.84
N ASN A 195 -22.09 -2.08 -12.27
CA ASN A 195 -21.68 -2.19 -10.88
C ASN A 195 -20.48 -1.30 -10.56
N LYS A 196 -19.45 -1.32 -11.43
CA LYS A 196 -18.29 -0.42 -11.32
C LYS A 196 -18.69 1.05 -11.36
N ALA A 197 -19.57 1.43 -12.29
CA ALA A 197 -20.06 2.80 -12.38
C ALA A 197 -20.86 3.23 -11.13
N ALA A 198 -21.69 2.35 -10.58
CA ALA A 198 -22.42 2.63 -9.35
C ALA A 198 -21.48 2.75 -8.14
N LEU A 199 -20.48 1.86 -8.04
CA LEU A 199 -19.45 1.92 -7.00
C LEU A 199 -18.64 3.23 -7.10
N GLN A 200 -18.25 3.62 -8.33
CA GLN A 200 -17.59 4.89 -8.60
C GLN A 200 -18.43 6.08 -8.12
N GLN A 201 -19.72 6.11 -8.44
CA GLN A 201 -20.60 7.19 -8.00
C GLN A 201 -20.74 7.27 -6.48
N ALA A 202 -20.92 6.14 -5.79
CA ALA A 202 -21.00 6.11 -4.33
C ALA A 202 -19.68 6.53 -3.67
N PHE A 203 -18.54 6.05 -4.19
CA PHE A 203 -17.22 6.42 -3.69
C PHE A 203 -16.91 7.91 -3.95
N LYS A 204 -17.26 8.42 -5.14
CA LYS A 204 -17.10 9.84 -5.50
C LYS A 204 -17.94 10.74 -4.59
N ALA A 205 -19.18 10.34 -4.28
CA ALA A 205 -20.03 11.07 -3.34
C ALA A 205 -19.38 11.15 -1.94
N LEU A 206 -18.82 10.05 -1.43
CA LEU A 206 -18.04 10.08 -0.19
C LEU A 206 -16.86 11.05 -0.30
N MET A 207 -16.04 10.92 -1.33
CA MET A 207 -14.82 11.71 -1.50
C MET A 207 -15.07 13.22 -1.68
N GLN A 208 -16.28 13.61 -2.06
CA GLN A 208 -16.72 15.00 -2.19
C GLN A 208 -17.35 15.58 -0.90
N SER A 209 -17.38 14.80 0.19
CA SER A 209 -17.90 15.25 1.49
C SER A 209 -17.14 16.47 2.01
N LYS A 210 -17.86 17.39 2.66
CA LYS A 210 -17.23 18.58 3.25
C LYS A 210 -16.49 18.21 4.54
N PRO A 211 -15.38 18.90 4.87
CA PRO A 211 -14.63 18.64 6.11
C PRO A 211 -15.47 18.69 7.38
N GLU A 212 -16.43 19.61 7.46
CA GLU A 212 -17.34 19.78 8.59
C GLU A 212 -18.33 18.60 8.74
N ASP A 213 -18.85 18.09 7.62
CA ASP A 213 -19.68 16.88 7.62
C ASP A 213 -18.84 15.66 8.04
N ILE A 214 -17.62 15.52 7.51
CA ILE A 214 -16.70 14.43 7.88
C ILE A 214 -16.43 14.45 9.39
N GLN A 215 -16.15 15.63 9.96
CA GLN A 215 -15.89 15.77 11.39
C GLN A 215 -17.08 15.36 12.25
N GLN A 216 -18.28 15.81 11.88
CA GLN A 216 -19.51 15.44 12.57
C GLN A 216 -19.75 13.92 12.50
N GLN A 217 -19.64 13.34 11.30
CA GLN A 217 -19.92 11.93 11.08
C GLN A 217 -18.87 11.02 11.69
N ALA A 218 -17.60 11.43 11.71
CA ALA A 218 -16.53 10.65 12.36
C ALA A 218 -16.77 10.53 13.87
N THR A 219 -17.25 11.60 14.50
CA THR A 219 -17.62 11.56 15.92
C THR A 219 -18.72 10.52 16.18
N GLN A 220 -19.74 10.46 15.32
CA GLN A 220 -20.82 9.47 15.43
C GLN A 220 -20.32 8.04 15.15
N LEU A 221 -19.49 7.86 14.13
CA LEU A 221 -18.88 6.58 13.78
C LEU A 221 -18.09 6.00 14.97
N ILE A 222 -17.24 6.82 15.59
CA ILE A 222 -16.40 6.39 16.71
C ILE A 222 -17.21 6.14 17.98
N ALA A 223 -18.28 6.92 18.21
CA ALA A 223 -19.21 6.63 19.30
C ALA A 223 -19.92 5.28 19.10
N GLN A 224 -20.39 4.99 17.88
CA GLN A 224 -21.01 3.72 17.53
C GLN A 224 -20.02 2.55 17.71
N ALA A 225 -18.79 2.68 17.18
CA ALA A 225 -17.76 1.65 17.31
C ALA A 225 -17.44 1.33 18.78
N LYS A 226 -17.32 2.35 19.64
CA LYS A 226 -17.10 2.17 21.09
C LYS A 226 -18.27 1.47 21.77
N GLN A 227 -19.49 1.88 21.44
CA GLN A 227 -20.70 1.36 22.07
C GLN A 227 -20.99 -0.09 21.68
N GLU A 228 -20.88 -0.41 20.39
CA GLU A 228 -21.24 -1.72 19.85
C GLU A 228 -20.13 -2.76 20.02
N GLY A 229 -18.86 -2.34 20.04
CA GLY A 229 -17.71 -3.23 20.26
C GLY A 229 -17.72 -4.43 19.32
N ALA A 230 -17.88 -5.64 19.86
CA ALA A 230 -17.93 -6.87 19.07
C ALA A 230 -19.10 -6.96 18.08
N SER A 231 -20.18 -6.20 18.32
CA SER A 231 -21.35 -6.14 17.45
C SER A 231 -21.24 -5.07 16.36
N PHE A 232 -20.19 -4.24 16.37
CA PHE A 232 -20.02 -3.13 15.43
C PHE A 232 -19.99 -3.61 13.98
N ALA A 233 -21.00 -3.23 13.19
CA ALA A 233 -21.17 -3.64 11.80
C ALA A 233 -20.99 -5.16 11.56
N ALA A 234 -21.29 -6.00 12.56
CA ALA A 234 -21.03 -7.44 12.51
C ALA A 234 -21.93 -8.17 11.49
N GLY A 235 -21.47 -9.35 11.03
CA GLY A 235 -22.26 -10.25 10.19
C GLY A 235 -22.31 -9.92 8.70
N GLY A 236 -21.64 -8.85 8.26
CA GLY A 236 -21.58 -8.47 6.84
C GLY A 236 -20.29 -8.81 6.12
N THR A 237 -19.26 -9.24 6.84
CA THR A 237 -17.95 -9.60 6.29
C THR A 237 -17.45 -10.88 6.94
N GLU A 238 -17.09 -11.88 6.14
CA GLU A 238 -16.55 -13.15 6.68
C GLU A 238 -15.11 -12.97 7.19
N SER A 239 -14.35 -12.07 6.56
CA SER A 239 -12.93 -11.82 6.82
C SER A 239 -12.66 -10.95 8.06
N SER A 240 -13.67 -10.24 8.57
CA SER A 240 -13.50 -9.29 9.68
C SER A 240 -14.65 -9.38 10.68
N SER A 241 -14.32 -9.64 11.94
CA SER A 241 -15.31 -9.60 13.02
C SER A 241 -15.71 -8.16 13.35
N GLY A 242 -16.88 -7.95 13.96
CA GLY A 242 -17.29 -6.62 14.42
C GLY A 242 -16.32 -6.03 15.43
N LYS A 243 -15.71 -6.87 16.28
CA LYS A 243 -14.64 -6.45 17.21
C LYS A 243 -13.43 -5.92 16.43
N THR A 244 -12.99 -6.64 15.41
CA THR A 244 -11.86 -6.24 14.55
C THR A 244 -12.12 -4.89 13.91
N LEU A 245 -13.33 -4.67 13.38
CA LEU A 245 -13.70 -3.40 12.75
C LEU A 245 -13.78 -2.26 13.78
N SER A 246 -14.34 -2.50 14.97
CA SER A 246 -14.40 -1.51 16.05
C SER A 246 -13.00 -1.10 16.50
N ASP A 247 -12.14 -2.07 16.82
CA ASP A 247 -10.74 -1.82 17.21
C ASP A 247 -9.99 -1.05 16.11
N LEU A 248 -10.22 -1.41 14.84
CA LEU A 248 -9.62 -0.74 13.68
C LEU A 248 -10.02 0.73 13.59
N MET A 249 -11.33 1.03 13.71
CA MET A 249 -11.82 2.42 13.68
C MET A 249 -11.23 3.25 14.82
N LEU A 250 -11.17 2.69 16.02
CA LEU A 250 -10.58 3.38 17.18
C LEU A 250 -9.09 3.65 17.01
N ARG A 251 -8.35 2.66 16.48
CA ARG A 251 -6.92 2.80 16.20
C ARG A 251 -6.68 3.87 15.15
N LEU A 252 -7.40 3.84 14.03
CA LEU A 252 -7.21 4.78 12.94
C LEU A 252 -7.60 6.22 13.33
N ASP A 253 -8.70 6.39 14.08
CA ASP A 253 -9.10 7.72 14.58
C ASP A 253 -8.10 8.28 15.58
N SER A 254 -7.48 7.43 16.42
CA SER A 254 -6.41 7.90 17.32
C SER A 254 -5.17 8.43 16.59
N GLN A 255 -4.94 7.96 15.34
CA GLN A 255 -3.82 8.38 14.50
C GLN A 255 -4.20 9.57 13.60
N PHE A 256 -5.43 9.56 13.09
CA PHE A 256 -5.98 10.54 12.16
C PHE A 256 -7.40 10.92 12.58
N PRO A 257 -7.55 11.78 13.61
CA PRO A 257 -8.86 12.15 14.12
C PRO A 257 -9.72 12.79 13.04
N ALA A 258 -10.97 12.34 12.91
CA ALA A 258 -11.91 12.88 11.94
C ALA A 258 -11.42 12.90 10.47
N ASP A 259 -10.61 11.92 10.07
CA ASP A 259 -10.15 11.79 8.68
C ASP A 259 -11.14 10.98 7.83
N ILE A 260 -11.30 11.39 6.57
CA ILE A 260 -12.17 10.69 5.59
C ILE A 260 -11.78 9.22 5.39
N GLY A 261 -10.51 8.88 5.64
CA GLY A 261 -9.99 7.52 5.57
C GLY A 261 -10.73 6.52 6.46
N LEU A 262 -11.32 6.97 7.57
CA LEU A 262 -12.20 6.15 8.41
C LEU A 262 -13.38 5.60 7.60
N PHE A 263 -13.96 6.43 6.73
CA PHE A 263 -15.09 6.05 5.89
C PHE A 263 -14.66 5.30 4.63
N VAL A 264 -13.52 5.67 4.04
CA VAL A 264 -12.93 4.92 2.91
C VAL A 264 -12.64 3.47 3.32
N THR A 265 -12.32 3.19 4.58
CA THR A 265 -12.10 1.82 5.08
C THR A 265 -13.29 0.89 4.83
N PHE A 266 -14.54 1.39 4.86
CA PHE A 266 -15.73 0.58 4.57
C PHE A 266 -15.90 0.22 3.08
N PHE A 267 -15.13 0.85 2.19
CA PHE A 267 -15.08 0.50 0.78
C PHE A 267 -13.96 -0.50 0.46
N LEU A 268 -12.93 -0.61 1.29
CA LEU A 268 -11.71 -1.37 0.97
C LEU A 268 -11.61 -2.67 1.76
N ASN A 269 -10.97 -3.71 1.20
CA ASN A 269 -10.66 -4.91 1.97
C ASN A 269 -9.66 -4.57 3.08
N TYR A 270 -9.95 -4.99 4.33
CA TYR A 270 -8.97 -4.94 5.42
C TYR A 270 -8.19 -6.25 5.45
N ILE A 271 -6.91 -6.18 5.08
CA ILE A 271 -6.04 -7.33 4.89
C ILE A 271 -5.12 -7.52 6.08
N GLN A 272 -4.99 -8.78 6.51
CA GLN A 272 -3.98 -9.19 7.47
C GLN A 272 -3.07 -10.23 6.81
N LEU A 273 -1.76 -9.98 6.86
CA LEU A 273 -0.72 -10.85 6.33
C LEU A 273 0.11 -11.41 7.49
N SER A 274 0.24 -12.72 7.51
CA SER A 274 1.20 -13.48 8.29
C SER A 274 2.59 -13.37 7.67
N ILE A 275 3.62 -13.68 8.44
CA ILE A 275 5.02 -13.67 7.95
C ILE A 275 5.14 -14.55 6.70
N GLY A 276 5.68 -13.97 5.62
CA GLY A 276 5.81 -14.61 4.31
C GLY A 276 4.58 -14.51 3.41
N GLU A 277 3.41 -14.08 3.89
CA GLU A 277 2.33 -13.73 2.97
C GLU A 277 2.64 -12.41 2.25
N ALA A 278 2.11 -12.26 1.05
CA ALA A 278 2.39 -11.15 0.16
C ALA A 278 1.13 -10.63 -0.52
N MET A 279 1.17 -9.38 -0.96
CA MET A 279 0.14 -8.77 -1.82
C MET A 279 0.79 -7.93 -2.90
N PHE A 280 0.12 -7.84 -4.06
CA PHE A 280 0.53 -7.03 -5.19
C PHE A 280 -0.46 -5.89 -5.40
N LEU A 281 0.08 -4.68 -5.53
CA LEU A 281 -0.66 -3.45 -5.74
C LEU A 281 -0.54 -3.07 -7.21
N LYS A 282 -1.64 -3.29 -7.94
CA LYS A 282 -1.73 -2.93 -9.35
C LYS A 282 -1.79 -1.42 -9.50
N ALA A 283 -1.41 -0.95 -10.69
CA ALA A 283 -1.73 0.41 -11.08
C ALA A 283 -3.26 0.64 -10.99
N ASP A 284 -3.64 1.84 -10.59
CA ASP A 284 -5.02 2.29 -10.43
C ASP A 284 -5.83 1.53 -9.34
N ASP A 285 -5.18 0.73 -8.49
CA ASP A 285 -5.80 0.13 -7.31
C ASP A 285 -5.49 0.93 -6.03
N ILE A 286 -6.53 1.12 -5.24
CA ILE A 286 -6.48 1.89 -3.99
C ILE A 286 -6.05 1.01 -2.82
N HIS A 287 -5.12 1.49 -1.99
CA HIS A 287 -4.56 0.75 -0.87
C HIS A 287 -3.99 1.68 0.21
N ALA A 288 -3.69 1.12 1.39
CA ALA A 288 -2.97 1.79 2.47
C ALA A 288 -2.28 0.74 3.36
N TYR A 289 -1.06 1.00 3.80
CA TYR A 289 -0.43 0.17 4.84
C TYR A 289 -0.75 0.73 6.22
N LEU A 290 -1.15 -0.12 7.17
CA LEU A 290 -1.63 0.33 8.47
C LEU A 290 -0.61 0.05 9.59
N SER A 291 -0.04 -1.14 9.64
CA SER A 291 1.00 -1.51 10.61
C SER A 291 1.80 -2.75 10.20
N GLY A 292 2.96 -2.94 10.82
CA GLY A 292 3.82 -4.10 10.61
C GLY A 292 5.13 -3.76 9.92
N ASP A 293 6.01 -4.75 9.81
CA ASP A 293 7.25 -4.65 9.04
C ASP A 293 7.11 -5.49 7.77
N ILE A 294 7.51 -4.91 6.65
CA ILE A 294 7.40 -5.54 5.34
C ILE A 294 8.68 -5.35 4.53
N ILE A 295 8.91 -6.27 3.62
CA ILE A 295 9.68 -5.99 2.40
C ILE A 295 8.74 -5.35 1.39
N GLU A 296 9.21 -4.32 0.70
CA GLU A 296 8.52 -3.72 -0.44
C GLU A 296 9.46 -3.68 -1.64
N CYS A 297 8.94 -4.00 -2.82
CA CYS A 297 9.60 -3.77 -4.09
C CYS A 297 8.65 -2.99 -5.00
N MET A 298 9.12 -1.88 -5.54
CA MET A 298 8.34 -0.98 -6.38
C MET A 298 9.13 -0.59 -7.62
N ALA A 299 8.43 -0.25 -8.71
CA ALA A 299 9.08 0.47 -9.81
C ALA A 299 9.59 1.84 -9.32
N SER A 300 10.64 2.35 -9.96
CA SER A 300 11.20 3.67 -9.64
C SER A 300 10.26 4.80 -10.06
N SER A 301 9.37 5.22 -9.17
CA SER A 301 8.44 6.35 -9.33
C SER A 301 8.03 6.93 -7.96
N ASP A 302 7.73 8.22 -7.92
CA ASP A 302 7.21 8.94 -6.76
C ASP A 302 5.76 9.44 -6.98
N ASN A 303 5.08 8.97 -8.04
CA ASN A 303 3.69 9.31 -8.32
C ASN A 303 2.72 8.66 -7.32
N VAL A 304 1.95 9.48 -6.62
CA VAL A 304 0.98 9.04 -5.60
C VAL A 304 -0.25 9.94 -5.62
N VAL A 305 -1.43 9.37 -5.90
CA VAL A 305 -2.73 10.03 -5.74
C VAL A 305 -3.32 9.60 -4.40
N ARG A 306 -3.63 10.56 -3.51
CA ARG A 306 -4.03 10.27 -2.11
C ARG A 306 -5.52 10.48 -1.86
N ALA A 307 -6.08 9.64 -0.98
CA ALA A 307 -7.50 9.61 -0.63
C ALA A 307 -7.80 9.89 0.86
N GLY A 308 -6.84 9.71 1.77
CA GLY A 308 -7.09 9.85 3.21
C GLY A 308 -5.86 9.53 4.05
N PHE A 309 -5.99 9.64 5.37
CA PHE A 309 -4.91 9.47 6.36
C PHE A 309 -3.67 10.29 6.02
N THR A 310 -3.91 11.54 5.61
CA THR A 310 -2.82 12.41 5.17
C THR A 310 -3.16 13.90 5.20
N PRO A 311 -2.24 14.74 5.71
CA PRO A 311 -2.34 16.19 5.56
C PRO A 311 -1.86 16.66 4.18
N LYS A 312 -1.25 15.78 3.36
CA LYS A 312 -0.71 16.13 2.04
C LYS A 312 -1.83 16.41 1.02
N PHE A 313 -1.42 16.92 -0.14
CA PHE A 313 -2.27 17.14 -1.29
C PHE A 313 -3.07 15.87 -1.66
N LYS A 314 -4.36 16.07 -1.91
CA LYS A 314 -5.34 15.06 -2.31
C LYS A 314 -6.00 15.54 -3.60
N ASP A 315 -5.83 14.79 -4.68
CA ASP A 315 -6.41 15.06 -6.00
C ASP A 315 -7.65 14.16 -6.19
N VAL A 316 -8.77 14.59 -5.60
CA VAL A 316 -10.00 13.78 -5.53
C VAL A 316 -10.56 13.47 -6.92
N ASP A 317 -10.50 14.42 -7.84
CA ASP A 317 -11.00 14.22 -9.20
C ASP A 317 -10.17 13.17 -9.94
N THR A 318 -8.83 13.29 -9.91
CA THR A 318 -7.96 12.28 -10.53
C THR A 318 -8.15 10.91 -9.86
N LEU A 319 -8.24 10.87 -8.53
CA LEU A 319 -8.47 9.64 -7.78
C LEU A 319 -9.76 8.94 -8.23
N THR A 320 -10.88 9.64 -8.23
CA THR A 320 -12.19 9.00 -8.50
C THR A 320 -12.40 8.63 -9.97
N GLU A 321 -11.59 9.18 -10.89
CA GLU A 321 -11.65 8.80 -12.30
C GLU A 321 -10.64 7.70 -12.67
N MET A 322 -9.51 7.61 -11.97
CA MET A 322 -8.46 6.65 -12.34
C MET A 322 -8.75 5.22 -11.88
N LEU A 323 -9.44 5.03 -10.75
CA LEU A 323 -9.52 3.73 -10.09
C LEU A 323 -10.20 2.65 -10.95
N THR A 324 -9.73 1.40 -10.85
CA THR A 324 -10.28 0.27 -11.62
C THR A 324 -11.69 -0.14 -11.20
N TYR A 325 -12.08 0.24 -9.98
CA TYR A 325 -13.29 -0.20 -9.28
C TYR A 325 -13.48 -1.72 -9.27
N SER A 326 -12.38 -2.48 -9.29
CA SER A 326 -12.41 -3.92 -9.04
C SER A 326 -12.83 -4.20 -7.59
N TYR A 327 -13.80 -5.09 -7.39
CA TYR A 327 -14.45 -5.38 -6.10
C TYR A 327 -14.29 -6.86 -5.67
N ALA A 328 -13.10 -7.40 -5.90
CA ALA A 328 -12.78 -8.79 -5.62
C ALA A 328 -12.62 -9.07 -4.11
N PRO A 329 -12.87 -10.30 -3.64
CA PRO A 329 -12.62 -10.69 -2.27
C PRO A 329 -11.13 -10.57 -1.90
N ILE A 330 -10.86 -10.50 -0.59
CA ILE A 330 -9.51 -10.38 -0.02
C ILE A 330 -8.51 -11.43 -0.52
N GLU A 331 -8.95 -12.66 -0.75
CA GLU A 331 -8.06 -13.75 -1.18
C GLU A 331 -7.47 -13.50 -2.57
N GLU A 332 -8.16 -12.76 -3.44
CA GLU A 332 -7.65 -12.37 -4.75
C GLU A 332 -6.68 -11.17 -4.70
N GLN A 333 -6.56 -10.53 -3.53
CA GLN A 333 -5.56 -9.48 -3.27
C GLN A 333 -4.24 -10.07 -2.77
N LYS A 334 -4.26 -11.29 -2.22
CA LYS A 334 -3.08 -12.01 -1.76
C LYS A 334 -2.40 -12.72 -2.92
N MET A 335 -1.08 -12.81 -2.84
CA MET A 335 -0.29 -13.62 -3.77
C MET A 335 -0.13 -15.04 -3.25
N ALA A 336 -0.33 -16.01 -4.14
CA ALA A 336 0.02 -17.40 -3.89
C ALA A 336 1.44 -17.67 -4.40
N PRO A 337 2.44 -17.84 -3.51
CA PRO A 337 3.78 -18.16 -3.94
C PRO A 337 3.88 -19.59 -4.49
N THR A 338 4.87 -19.82 -5.35
CA THR A 338 5.25 -21.14 -5.88
C THR A 338 6.70 -21.48 -5.53
N ASP A 339 7.11 -22.73 -5.68
CA ASP A 339 8.51 -23.11 -5.44
C ASP A 339 9.45 -22.46 -6.48
N TYR A 340 10.53 -21.82 -6.02
CA TYR A 340 11.53 -21.29 -6.94
C TYR A 340 12.51 -22.39 -7.37
N ALA A 341 12.16 -23.12 -8.45
CA ALA A 341 12.90 -24.30 -8.94
C ALA A 341 14.39 -24.06 -9.29
N MET A 342 14.78 -22.80 -9.52
CA MET A 342 16.16 -22.44 -9.83
C MET A 342 17.04 -22.29 -8.57
N CYS A 343 16.45 -22.27 -7.37
CA CYS A 343 17.20 -22.18 -6.13
C CYS A 343 17.96 -23.48 -5.86
N LYS A 344 19.27 -23.37 -5.59
CA LYS A 344 20.07 -24.47 -5.03
C LYS A 344 20.51 -24.09 -3.63
N LEU A 345 19.84 -24.62 -2.62
CA LEU A 345 20.21 -24.42 -1.23
C LEU A 345 21.48 -25.21 -0.91
N ASN A 346 22.52 -24.51 -0.45
CA ASN A 346 23.75 -25.14 0.02
C ASN A 346 23.56 -25.66 1.45
N ALA A 347 23.53 -26.98 1.63
CA ALA A 347 23.31 -27.62 2.93
C ALA A 347 24.27 -27.18 4.05
N ALA A 348 25.47 -26.66 3.73
CA ALA A 348 26.43 -26.18 4.74
C ALA A 348 26.12 -24.76 5.29
N ALA A 349 25.37 -23.95 4.56
CA ALA A 349 25.10 -22.54 4.89
C ALA A 349 23.66 -22.29 5.36
N TYR A 350 22.76 -23.25 5.16
CA TYR A 350 21.33 -23.11 5.42
C TYR A 350 20.84 -24.13 6.45
N THR A 351 19.90 -23.72 7.29
CA THR A 351 19.23 -24.62 8.23
C THR A 351 18.22 -25.49 7.49
N SER A 352 17.79 -26.61 8.08
CA SER A 352 16.74 -27.48 7.52
C SER A 352 15.36 -26.80 7.35
N GLN A 353 15.21 -25.53 7.76
CA GLN A 353 14.00 -24.73 7.64
C GLN A 353 14.07 -23.67 6.53
N SER A 354 15.19 -23.56 5.80
CA SER A 354 15.31 -22.59 4.70
C SER A 354 14.46 -23.02 3.50
N SER A 355 13.66 -22.10 2.97
CA SER A 355 12.84 -22.28 1.77
C SER A 355 13.08 -21.13 0.78
N ALA A 356 12.72 -21.36 -0.48
CA ALA A 356 12.81 -20.37 -1.54
C ALA A 356 11.51 -20.37 -2.33
N MET A 357 10.73 -19.30 -2.17
CA MET A 357 9.44 -19.12 -2.80
C MET A 357 9.51 -18.03 -3.87
N LEU A 358 8.79 -18.22 -4.97
CA LEU A 358 8.63 -17.28 -6.07
C LEU A 358 7.25 -16.61 -5.94
N TYR A 359 7.27 -15.28 -5.88
CA TYR A 359 6.10 -14.42 -6.06
C TYR A 359 6.25 -13.78 -7.44
N ASP A 360 5.28 -14.03 -8.33
CA ASP A 360 5.33 -13.59 -9.73
C ASP A 360 4.15 -12.64 -10.02
N PRO A 361 4.28 -11.34 -9.71
CA PRO A 361 3.20 -10.39 -9.92
C PRO A 361 3.02 -10.09 -11.42
N PRO A 362 1.78 -9.96 -11.92
CA PRO A 362 1.53 -9.60 -13.31
C PRO A 362 1.85 -8.11 -13.52
N ILE A 363 3.10 -7.80 -13.86
CA ILE A 363 3.56 -6.46 -14.21
C ILE A 363 3.52 -6.33 -15.74
N ASP A 364 2.42 -5.81 -16.26
CA ASP A 364 2.27 -5.42 -17.67
C ASP A 364 2.58 -3.93 -17.89
#